data_AF-A0A914C0V5-F1
#
_entry.id   AF-A0A914C0V5-F1
#
_cell.length_a   1.000
_cell.length_b   1.000
_cell.length_c   1.000
_cell.angle_alpha   90.00
_cell.angle_beta   90.00
_cell.angle_gamma   90.00
#
_symmetry.space_group_name_H-M   'P 1'
#
loop_
_entity.id
_entity.type
_entity.pdbx_description
1 polymer ?
#
loop_
_entity_poly.entity_id
_entity_poly.type
_entity_poly.pdbx_seq_one_letter_code
_entity_poly.pdbx_strand_id
1 'polypeptide(L)' 'MLVELTTANFFYQESESRCGQSICKKADYFHYYNCHGNVCDFHLQPWLFAVISFIVLSFLLSLVCSLLRCICCSDRR' A
#
# COMPACT_ATOMS: atom_id res chain seq x y z
N MET A 1 -16.47 15.02 -12.49
CA MET A 1 -16.63 15.24 -11.04
C MET A 1 -16.77 13.92 -10.25
N LEU A 2 -16.24 12.79 -10.75
CA LEU A 2 -16.17 11.52 -10.01
C LEU A 2 -14.73 11.08 -9.71
N VAL A 3 -13.73 11.82 -10.21
CA VAL A 3 -12.30 11.48 -10.09
C VAL A 3 -11.69 11.98 -8.76
N GLU A 4 -12.27 13.03 -8.16
CA GLU A 4 -11.70 13.63 -6.93
C GLU A 4 -12.13 12.93 -5.64
N LEU A 5 -13.29 12.26 -5.59
CA LEU A 5 -13.70 11.50 -4.40
C LEU A 5 -12.97 10.15 -4.27
N THR A 6 -12.44 9.60 -5.36
CA THR A 6 -11.68 8.34 -5.32
C THR A 6 -10.26 8.54 -4.82
N THR A 7 -9.60 9.65 -5.16
CA THR A 7 -8.19 9.87 -4.80
C THR A 7 -8.01 10.24 -3.33
N ALA A 8 -8.95 10.98 -2.73
CA ALA A 8 -8.88 11.36 -1.31
C ALA A 8 -8.94 10.14 -0.36
N ASN A 9 -9.72 9.11 -0.72
CA ASN A 9 -9.85 7.88 0.06
C ASN A 9 -8.84 6.79 -0.33
N PHE A 10 -8.11 6.95 -1.44
CA PHE A 10 -7.21 5.91 -1.94
C PHE A 10 -5.89 5.83 -1.15
N PHE A 11 -5.43 6.95 -0.59
CA PHE A 11 -4.10 7.03 0.03
C PHE A 11 -4.15 7.11 1.55
N TYR A 12 -5.22 7.65 2.12
CA TYR A 12 -5.34 7.83 3.55
C TYR A 12 -6.74 7.43 4.01
N GLN A 13 -6.77 6.58 5.02
CA GLN A 13 -8.00 6.13 5.64
C GLN A 13 -8.04 6.55 7.10
N GLU A 14 -9.14 7.19 7.48
CA GLU A 14 -9.39 7.52 8.88
C GLU A 14 -9.84 6.28 9.66
N SER A 15 -9.49 6.23 10.94
CA SER A 15 -9.89 5.17 11.85
C SER A 15 -11.34 5.36 12.28
N GLU A 16 -12.08 4.27 12.41
CA GLU A 16 -13.36 4.31 13.12
C GLU A 16 -13.11 4.61 14.60
N SER A 17 -13.82 5.60 15.15
CA SER A 17 -13.61 6.04 16.54
C SER A 17 -14.27 5.12 17.57
N ARG A 18 -15.25 4.31 17.16
CA ARG A 18 -16.01 3.39 18.01
C ARG A 18 -16.44 2.15 17.25
N CYS A 19 -16.10 0.98 17.79
CA CYS A 19 -16.55 -0.32 17.31
C CYS A 19 -17.43 -0.99 18.37
N GLY A 20 -18.75 -0.82 18.25
CA GLY A 20 -19.70 -1.29 19.25
C GLY A 20 -19.51 -0.61 20.61
N GLN A 21 -19.07 -1.36 21.61
CA GLN A 21 -18.74 -0.83 22.95
C GLN A 21 -17.26 -0.49 23.15
N SER A 22 -16.39 -0.83 22.19
CA SER A 22 -14.96 -0.55 22.27
C SER A 22 -14.61 0.80 21.63
N ILE A 23 -13.76 1.58 22.29
CA ILE A 23 -13.23 2.85 21.76
C ILE A 23 -11.90 2.54 21.09
N CYS A 24 -11.81 2.80 19.79
CA CYS A 24 -10.60 2.57 19.03
C CYS A 24 -9.70 3.80 19.03
N LYS A 25 -8.39 3.56 18.88
CA LYS A 25 -7.42 4.64 18.76
C LYS A 25 -7.61 5.36 17.42
N LYS A 26 -7.28 6.66 17.43
CA LYS A 26 -7.30 7.48 16.22
C LYS A 26 -6.23 6.98 15.23
N ALA A 27 -6.51 7.11 13.93
CA ALA A 27 -5.57 6.81 12.88
C ALA A 27 -4.34 7.71 12.98
N ASP A 28 -3.19 7.09 12.80
CA ASP A 28 -1.90 7.74 12.66
C ASP A 28 -1.49 7.74 11.18
N TYR A 29 -0.35 8.37 10.90
CA TYR A 29 0.17 8.47 9.54
C TYR A 29 0.49 7.12 8.88
N PHE A 30 0.78 6.08 9.67
CA PHE A 30 1.20 4.77 9.17
C PHE A 30 0.11 3.70 9.23
N HIS A 31 -0.89 3.86 10.10
CA HIS A 31 -1.89 2.84 10.35
C HIS A 31 -3.23 3.45 10.72
N TYR A 32 -4.30 2.72 10.46
CA TYR A 32 -5.65 3.05 10.86
C TYR A 32 -6.29 1.84 11.54
N TYR A 33 -7.38 2.08 12.25
CA TYR A 33 -8.16 1.04 12.91
C TYR A 33 -9.52 0.93 12.24
N ASN A 34 -9.94 -0.30 11.97
CA ASN A 34 -11.24 -0.61 11.39
C ASN A 34 -12.07 -1.47 12.35
N CYS A 35 -13.39 -1.48 12.19
CA CYS A 35 -14.25 -2.29 13.03
C CYS A 35 -14.43 -3.70 12.46
N HIS A 36 -14.04 -4.69 13.28
CA HIS A 36 -14.37 -6.09 13.03
C HIS A 36 -15.30 -6.60 14.14
N GLY A 37 -16.60 -6.37 13.94
CA GLY A 37 -17.60 -6.59 14.98
C GLY A 37 -17.43 -5.61 16.14
N ASN A 38 -17.11 -6.12 17.34
CA ASN A 38 -16.91 -5.32 18.55
C ASN A 38 -15.43 -5.10 18.91
N VAL A 39 -14.50 -5.42 18.00
CA VAL A 39 -13.06 -5.30 18.22
C VAL A 39 -12.45 -4.34 17.19
N CYS A 40 -11.47 -3.56 17.64
CA CYS A 40 -10.67 -2.67 16.78
C CYS A 40 -9.57 -3.47 16.09
N ASP A 41 -9.65 -3.64 14.78
CA ASP A 41 -8.61 -4.28 13.99
C ASP A 41 -7.60 -3.27 13.46
N PHE A 42 -6.32 -3.64 13.53
CA PHE A 42 -5.20 -2.81 13.08
C PHE A 42 -4.92 -3.03 11.59
N HIS A 43 -4.89 -1.95 10.81
CA HIS A 43 -4.56 -1.98 9.40
C HIS A 43 -3.49 -0.93 9.04
N LEU A 44 -2.64 -1.25 8.07
CA LEU A 44 -1.67 -0.29 7.53
C LEU A 44 -2.33 0.63 6.51
N GLN A 45 -1.86 1.88 6.45
CA GLN A 45 -2.37 2.86 5.51
C GLN A 45 -2.16 2.40 4.05
N PRO A 46 -3.15 2.63 3.15
CA PRO A 46 -3.07 2.19 1.77
C PRO A 46 -1.87 2.74 0.99
N TRP A 47 -1.44 3.97 1.28
CA TRP A 47 -0.28 4.57 0.61
C TRP A 47 1.01 3.77 0.83
N LEU A 48 1.15 3.09 1.97
CA LEU A 48 2.34 2.31 2.29
C LEU A 48 2.46 1.10 1.36
N PHE A 49 1.33 0.46 1.02
CA PHE A 49 1.29 -0.62 0.03
C PHE A 49 1.71 -0.14 -1.36
N ALA A 50 1.29 1.07 -1.75
CA ALA A 50 1.68 1.66 -3.03
C ALA A 50 3.20 1.90 -3.10
N VAL A 51 3.80 2.46 -2.05
CA VAL A 51 5.25 2.69 -1.97
C VAL A 51 6.04 1.39 -2.02
N ILE A 52 5.64 0.38 -1.24
CA ILE A 52 6.31 -0.92 -1.23
C ILE A 52 6.23 -1.57 -2.63
N SER A 53 5.06 -1.54 -3.26
CA SER A 53 4.87 -2.10 -4.60
C SER A 53 5.75 -1.41 -5.64
N PHE A 54 5.87 -0.08 -5.56
CA PHE A 54 6.74 0.69 -6.45
C PHE A 54 8.22 0.33 -6.31
N ILE A 55 8.70 0.12 -5.08
CA ILE A 55 10.08 -0.32 -4.81
C ILE A 55 10.31 -1.71 -5.42
N VAL A 56 9.42 -2.66 -5.15
CA VAL A 56 9.52 -4.03 -5.68
C VAL A 56 9.55 -4.03 -7.21
N LEU A 57 8.66 -3.28 -7.86
CA LEU A 57 8.62 -3.16 -9.31
C LEU A 57 9.91 -2.56 -9.88
N SER A 58 10.47 -1.54 -9.21
CA SER A 58 11.73 -0.92 -9.62
C SER A 58 12.90 -1.91 -9.58
N PHE A 59 12.97 -2.75 -8.55
CA PHE A 59 13.95 -3.83 -8.46
C PHE A 59 13.74 -4.88 -9.56
N LEU A 60 12.50 -5.32 -9.80
CA LEU A 60 12.18 -6.28 -10.85
C LEU A 60 12.55 -5.77 -12.24
N LEU A 61 12.23 -4.51 -12.56
CA LEU A 61 12.61 -3.89 -13.83
C LEU A 61 14.13 -3.81 -13.99
N SER A 62 14.86 -3.47 -12.93
CA SER A 62 16.32 -3.48 -12.94
C SER A 62 16.89 -4.89 -13.20
N LEU A 63 16.33 -5.91 -12.55
CA LEU A 63 16.71 -7.31 -12.76
C LEU A 63 16.43 -7.75 -14.20
N VAL A 64 15.25 -7.43 -14.76
CA VAL A 64 14.90 -7.75 -16.14
C VAL A 64 15.85 -7.07 -17.12
N CYS A 65 16.13 -5.78 -16.94
CA CYS A 65 17.10 -5.06 -17.77
C CYS A 65 18.50 -5.69 -17.69
N SER A 66 18.93 -6.12 -16.51
CA SER A 66 20.22 -6.79 -16.31
C SER A 66 20.25 -8.16 -17.00
N LEU A 67 19.20 -8.97 -16.86
CA LEU A 67 19.07 -10.28 -17.50
C LEU A 67 19.03 -10.16 -19.03
N LEU A 68 18.27 -9.21 -19.58
CA LEU A 68 18.23 -8.94 -21.02
C LEU A 68 19.62 -8.57 -21.55
N ARG A 69 20.37 -7.72 -20.82
CA ARG A 69 21.76 -7.41 -21.18
C ARG A 69 22.65 -8.65 -21.12
N CYS A 70 22.55 -9.48 -20.08
CA CYS A 70 23.33 -10.71 -19.97
C CYS A 70 23.03 -11.69 -21.12
N ILE A 71 21.76 -11.91 -21.45
CA ILE A 71 21.37 -12.81 -22.55
C ILE A 71 21.84 -12.24 -23.89
N CYS A 72 21.60 -10.96 -24.18
CA CYS A 72 22.04 -10.33 -25.42
C CYS A 72 23.58 -10.26 -25.55
N CYS A 73 24.31 -10.13 -24.45
CA CYS A 73 25.78 -10.20 -24.46
C CYS A 73 26.30 -11.64 -24.65
N SER A 74 25.57 -12.64 -24.16
CA SER A 74 25.93 -14.05 -24.30
C SER A 74 25.60 -14.61 -25.68
N ASP A 75 24.53 -14.14 -26.33
CA ASP A 75 24.10 -14.55 -27.68
C ASP A 75 25.00 -13.96 -28.79
N ARG A 76 25.62 -12.80 -28.53
CA ARG A 76 26.51 -12.12 -29.49
C ARG A 76 27.94 -12.66 -29.52
N ARG A 77 28.29 -13.64 -28.69
CA ARG A 77 29.64 -14.23 -28.60
C ARG A 77 29.64 -15.62 -29.23
#